data_AF-A0A5J4TLE0-F1
#
_entry.id   AF-A0A5J4TLE0-F1
#
_cell.length_a   1.000
_cell.length_b   1.000
_cell.length_c   1.000
_cell.angle_alpha   90.00
_cell.angle_beta   90.00
_cell.angle_gamma   90.00
#
_symmetry.space_group_name_H-M   'P 1'
#
loop_
_entity.id
_entity.type
_entity.pdbx_description
1 polymer ?
#
loop_
_entity_poly.entity_id
_entity_poly.type
_entity_poly.pdbx_seq_one_letter_code
_entity_poly.pdbx_strand_id
1 'polypeptide(L)'
;MATYSLLTFLDPSSLVGMVVLIVMSPLSFIISRQQITMQKQRMQITDRRVKRTTEAIQGVKIVKMNAWEQPIKDSISEIRDQELKLMRTMTIWRTLTQFISQSSHIMSIIAIVISRYAQGLSFSQAQIFPAIQVINQLRQPIMNIPTRLDGSRNVNSEYVAMIICTGTSMMVSTW
;
A
#
# COMPACT_ATOMS: atom_id res chain seq x y z
N MET A 1 20.71 19.98 3.55
CA MET A 1 22.14 19.68 3.33
C MET A 1 22.44 18.64 2.22
N ALA A 2 21.51 17.74 1.87
CA ALA A 2 21.74 16.72 0.84
C ALA A 2 21.24 17.08 -0.57
N THR A 3 20.31 18.03 -0.69
CA THR A 3 19.64 18.39 -1.96
C THR A 3 20.50 19.27 -2.87
N TYR A 4 21.30 20.17 -2.31
CA TYR A 4 22.17 21.05 -3.10
C TYR A 4 23.43 20.33 -3.61
N SER A 5 23.94 19.32 -2.89
CA SER A 5 25.07 18.50 -3.34
C SER A 5 24.68 17.63 -4.54
N LEU A 6 23.39 17.36 -4.75
CA LEU A 6 22.90 16.57 -5.89
C LEU A 6 22.78 17.37 -7.19
N LEU A 7 22.56 18.69 -7.09
CA LEU A 7 22.45 19.57 -8.25
C LEU A 7 23.80 19.84 -8.91
N THR A 8 24.92 19.66 -8.19
CA THR A 8 26.28 19.91 -8.71
C THR A 8 26.94 18.69 -9.37
N PHE A 9 26.47 17.47 -9.10
CA PHE A 9 26.93 16.22 -9.76
C PHE A 9 26.05 15.78 -10.93
N LEU A 10 25.10 16.61 -11.36
CA LEU A 10 24.11 16.26 -12.37
C LEU A 10 24.73 16.32 -13.77
N ASP A 11 25.52 15.30 -14.11
CA ASP A 11 25.78 14.99 -15.50
C ASP A 11 24.43 14.80 -16.24
N PRO A 12 24.30 15.23 -17.52
CA PRO A 12 23.05 15.18 -18.30
C PRO A 12 22.34 13.81 -18.29
N SER A 13 23.11 12.75 -18.06
CA SER A 13 22.62 11.37 -17.91
C SER A 13 21.71 11.14 -16.68
N SER A 14 21.90 11.85 -15.58
CA SER A 14 21.07 11.70 -14.36
C SER A 14 19.63 12.22 -14.56
N LEU A 15 19.45 13.24 -15.41
CA LEU A 15 18.13 13.77 -15.78
C LEU A 15 17.26 12.71 -16.49
N VAL A 16 17.88 11.84 -17.31
CA VAL A 16 17.17 10.76 -18.01
C VAL A 16 16.55 9.78 -17.00
N GLY A 17 17.30 9.40 -15.96
CA GLY A 17 16.79 8.56 -14.87
C GLY A 17 15.65 9.22 -14.08
N MET A 18 15.73 10.54 -13.89
CA MET A 18 14.70 11.31 -13.20
C MET A 18 13.38 11.38 -13.99
N VAL A 19 13.45 11.58 -15.30
CA VAL A 19 12.26 11.59 -16.18
C VAL A 19 11.58 10.22 -16.18
N VAL A 20 12.34 9.12 -16.24
CA VAL A 20 11.77 7.76 -16.16
C VAL A 20 11.04 7.52 -14.84
N LEU A 21 11.58 8.01 -13.72
CA LEU A 21 10.91 7.89 -12.41
C LEU A 21 9.63 8.72 -12.32
N ILE A 22 9.61 9.92 -12.88
CA ILE A 22 8.43 10.78 -12.93
C ILE A 22 7.32 10.13 -13.77
N VAL A 23 7.67 9.52 -14.91
CA VAL A 23 6.71 8.80 -15.77
C VAL A 23 6.16 7.52 -15.11
N MET A 24 6.96 6.84 -14.28
CA MET A 24 6.54 5.63 -13.55
C MET A 24 5.73 5.92 -12.27
N SER A 25 5.78 7.16 -11.78
CA SER A 25 5.01 7.62 -10.61
C SER A 25 3.48 7.48 -10.76
N PRO A 26 2.83 7.96 -11.85
CA PRO A 26 1.37 7.83 -12.02
C PRO A 26 0.92 6.37 -12.11
N LEU A 27 1.73 5.48 -12.68
CA LEU A 27 1.42 4.05 -12.74
C LEU A 27 1.38 3.43 -11.33
N SER A 28 2.34 3.79 -10.48
CA SER A 28 2.40 3.34 -9.08
C SER A 28 1.22 3.87 -8.25
N PHE A 29 0.73 5.08 -8.56
CA PHE A 29 -0.44 5.67 -7.90
C PHE A 29 -1.73 4.88 -8.17
N ILE A 30 -1.98 4.50 -9.43
CA ILE A 30 -3.17 3.73 -9.80
C ILE A 30 -3.19 2.37 -9.11
N ILE A 31 -2.03 1.68 -9.08
CA ILE A 31 -1.91 0.37 -8.45
C ILE A 31 -2.09 0.47 -6.93
N SER A 32 -1.51 1.51 -6.30
CA SER A 32 -1.68 1.79 -4.87
C SER A 32 -3.15 1.95 -4.50
N ARG A 33 -3.94 2.66 -5.32
CA ARG A 33 -5.38 2.82 -5.09
C ARG A 33 -6.12 1.48 -5.09
N GLN A 34 -5.80 0.60 -6.03
CA GLN A 34 -6.39 -0.73 -6.09
C GLN A 34 -6.05 -1.55 -4.84
N GLN A 35 -4.81 -1.47 -4.35
CA GLN A 35 -4.40 -2.14 -3.11
C GLN A 35 -5.15 -1.62 -1.88
N ILE A 36 -5.40 -0.31 -1.80
CA ILE A 36 -6.19 0.30 -0.72
C ILE A 36 -7.64 -0.22 -0.75
N THR A 37 -8.26 -0.29 -1.94
CA THR A 37 -9.63 -0.84 -2.08
C THR A 37 -9.70 -2.30 -1.63
N MET A 38 -8.73 -3.13 -2.06
CA MET A 38 -8.67 -4.53 -1.63
C MET A 38 -8.49 -4.63 -0.11
N GLN A 39 -7.60 -3.81 0.47
CA GLN A 39 -7.36 -3.76 1.91
C GLN A 39 -8.63 -3.39 2.69
N LYS A 40 -9.44 -2.44 2.21
CA LYS A 40 -10.75 -2.11 2.80
C LYS A 40 -11.72 -3.28 2.76
N GLN A 41 -11.83 -3.98 1.63
CA GLN A 41 -12.69 -5.17 1.52
C GLN A 41 -12.28 -6.25 2.54
N ARG A 42 -10.98 -6.45 2.74
CA ARG A 42 -10.50 -7.36 3.78
C ARG A 42 -10.87 -6.91 5.18
N MET A 43 -10.72 -5.63 5.51
CA MET A 43 -11.12 -5.11 6.81
C MET A 43 -12.61 -5.39 7.08
N GLN A 44 -13.49 -5.18 6.11
CA GLN A 44 -14.91 -5.50 6.24
C GLN A 44 -15.17 -7.00 6.53
N ILE A 45 -14.44 -7.91 5.88
CA ILE A 45 -14.57 -9.36 6.13
C ILE A 45 -14.01 -9.72 7.50
N THR A 46 -12.85 -9.18 7.87
CA THR A 46 -12.24 -9.37 9.19
C THR A 46 -13.17 -8.87 10.30
N ASP A 47 -13.82 -7.71 10.13
CA ASP A 47 -14.78 -7.16 11.08
C ASP A 47 -16.01 -8.06 11.22
N ARG A 48 -16.54 -8.60 10.11
CA ARG A 48 -17.62 -9.59 10.15
C ARG A 48 -17.22 -10.83 10.95
N ARG A 49 -16.02 -11.37 10.71
CA ARG A 49 -15.49 -12.53 11.45
C ARG A 49 -15.41 -12.22 12.94
N VAL A 50 -14.82 -11.09 13.30
CA VAL A 50 -14.68 -10.67 14.71
C VAL A 50 -16.06 -10.52 15.35
N LYS A 51 -17.00 -9.83 14.68
CA LYS A 51 -18.37 -9.66 15.17
C LYS A 51 -19.07 -11.00 15.42
N ARG A 52 -18.99 -11.94 14.47
CA ARG A 52 -19.59 -13.28 14.62
C ARG A 52 -18.98 -14.07 15.77
N THR A 53 -17.66 -14.03 15.92
CA THR A 53 -16.98 -14.66 17.05
C THR A 53 -17.41 -14.02 18.38
N THR A 54 -17.55 -12.69 18.42
CA THR A 54 -18.03 -11.97 19.61
C THR A 54 -19.47 -12.35 19.96
N GLU A 55 -20.38 -12.40 18.99
CA GLU A 55 -21.77 -12.85 19.17
C GLU A 55 -21.83 -14.28 19.76
N ALA A 56 -21.00 -15.19 19.24
CA ALA A 56 -20.92 -16.58 19.71
C ALA A 56 -20.43 -16.66 21.17
N ILE A 57 -19.43 -15.86 21.55
CA ILE A 57 -18.90 -15.81 22.92
C ILE A 57 -19.94 -15.21 23.89
N GLN A 58 -20.61 -14.13 23.50
CA GLN A 58 -21.66 -13.51 24.29
C GLN A 58 -22.86 -14.45 24.52
N GLY A 59 -23.20 -15.27 23.52
CA GLY A 59 -24.31 -16.24 23.57
C GLY A 59 -23.95 -17.66 24.04
N VAL A 60 -22.76 -17.90 24.63
CA VAL A 60 -22.20 -19.25 24.82
C VAL A 60 -23.12 -20.24 25.55
N LYS A 61 -23.92 -19.77 26.51
CA LYS A 61 -24.88 -20.62 27.26
C LYS A 61 -25.95 -21.20 26.34
N ILE A 62 -26.50 -20.38 25.44
CA ILE A 62 -27.55 -20.78 24.48
C ILE A 62 -26.96 -21.72 23.42
N VAL A 63 -25.73 -21.44 22.98
CA VAL A 63 -25.01 -22.29 22.02
C VAL A 63 -24.84 -23.71 22.56
N LYS A 64 -24.41 -23.84 23.82
CA LYS A 64 -24.26 -25.15 24.47
C LYS A 64 -25.58 -25.86 24.72
N MET A 65 -26.59 -25.15 25.20
CA MET A 65 -27.93 -25.74 25.45
C MET A 65 -28.57 -26.32 24.19
N ASN A 66 -28.32 -25.72 23.02
CA ASN A 66 -28.89 -26.16 21.75
C ASN A 66 -27.91 -26.97 20.88
N ALA A 67 -26.72 -27.30 21.38
CA ALA A 67 -25.66 -27.96 20.62
C ALA A 67 -25.29 -27.27 19.28
N TRP A 68 -25.37 -25.94 19.22
CA TRP A 68 -25.07 -25.13 18.02
C TRP A 68 -23.57 -24.87 17.78
N GLU A 69 -22.69 -25.62 18.44
CA GLU A 69 -21.24 -25.42 18.36
C GLU A 69 -20.70 -25.65 16.94
N GLN A 70 -21.11 -26.74 16.29
CA GLN A 70 -20.70 -27.04 14.91
C GLN A 70 -21.23 -26.03 13.87
N PRO A 71 -22.54 -25.70 13.81
CA PRO A 71 -23.03 -24.75 12.82
C PRO A 71 -22.42 -23.34 12.97
N ILE A 72 -22.15 -22.90 14.20
CA ILE A 72 -21.45 -21.61 14.42
C ILE A 72 -19.99 -21.69 13.95
N LYS A 73 -19.30 -22.79 14.24
CA LYS A 73 -17.94 -23.02 13.79
C LYS A 73 -17.85 -23.04 12.26
N ASP A 74 -18.78 -23.72 11.59
CA ASP A 74 -18.85 -23.79 10.13
C ASP A 74 -19.10 -22.41 9.53
N SER A 75 -20.01 -21.63 10.13
CA SER A 75 -20.26 -20.24 9.72
C SER A 75 -19.02 -19.34 9.84
N ILE A 76 -18.26 -19.45 10.93
CA ILE A 76 -17.00 -18.70 11.10
C ILE A 76 -15.94 -19.19 10.11
N SER A 77 -15.88 -20.50 9.83
CA SER A 77 -14.96 -21.09 8.86
C SER A 77 -15.21 -20.57 7.45
N GLU A 78 -16.47 -20.47 7.03
CA GLU A 78 -16.85 -19.94 5.72
C GLU A 78 -16.37 -18.48 5.54
N ILE A 79 -16.55 -17.64 6.57
CA ILE A 79 -16.05 -16.26 6.56
C ILE A 79 -14.52 -16.23 6.49
N ARG A 80 -13.85 -17.14 7.20
CA ARG A 80 -12.38 -17.26 7.17
C ARG A 80 -11.87 -17.69 5.80
N ASP A 81 -12.56 -18.58 5.10
CA ASP A 81 -12.19 -18.99 3.75
C ASP A 81 -12.31 -17.83 2.75
N GLN A 82 -13.33 -16.99 2.89
CA GLN A 82 -13.46 -15.77 2.11
C GLN A 82 -12.31 -14.78 2.39
N GLU A 83 -11.94 -14.59 3.67
CA GLU A 83 -10.80 -13.76 4.09
C GLU A 83 -9.49 -14.27 3.47
N LEU A 84 -9.25 -15.58 3.52
CA LEU A 84 -8.04 -16.22 2.98
C LEU A 84 -7.95 -16.12 1.46
N LYS A 85 -9.06 -16.31 0.73
CA LYS A 85 -9.11 -16.12 -0.73
C LYS A 85 -8.73 -14.69 -1.12
N LEU A 86 -9.27 -13.70 -0.39
CA LEU A 86 -8.96 -12.31 -0.62
C LEU A 86 -7.50 -11.99 -0.27
N MET A 87 -6.99 -12.51 0.85
CA MET A 87 -5.57 -12.38 1.22
C MET A 87 -4.64 -12.98 0.17
N ARG A 88 -4.96 -14.16 -0.37
CA ARG A 88 -4.15 -14.78 -1.44
C ARG A 88 -4.11 -13.90 -2.68
N THR A 89 -5.25 -13.38 -3.09
CA THR A 89 -5.37 -12.46 -4.24
C THR A 89 -4.54 -11.20 -4.01
N MET A 90 -4.64 -10.58 -2.83
CA MET A 90 -3.82 -9.42 -2.48
C MET A 90 -2.33 -9.69 -2.52
N THR A 91 -1.88 -10.84 -2.00
CA THR A 91 -0.46 -11.21 -2.03
C THR A 91 0.05 -11.36 -3.45
N ILE A 92 -0.74 -11.93 -4.36
CA ILE A 92 -0.41 -12.02 -5.78
C ILE A 92 -0.28 -10.62 -6.39
N TRP A 93 -1.25 -9.73 -6.17
CA TRP A 93 -1.17 -8.35 -6.67
C TRP A 93 0.02 -7.58 -6.09
N ARG A 94 0.28 -7.74 -4.80
CA ARG A 94 1.40 -7.10 -4.09
C ARG A 94 2.75 -7.55 -4.65
N THR A 95 2.94 -8.85 -4.80
CA THR A 95 4.17 -9.41 -5.37
C THR A 95 4.36 -8.95 -6.80
N LEU A 96 3.32 -9.01 -7.65
CA LEU A 96 3.38 -8.54 -9.03
C LEU A 96 3.78 -7.05 -9.13
N THR A 97 3.17 -6.20 -8.31
CA THR A 97 3.51 -4.77 -8.22
C THR A 97 4.97 -4.57 -7.82
N GLN A 98 5.45 -5.33 -6.85
CA GLN A 98 6.83 -5.28 -6.39
C GLN A 98 7.80 -5.73 -7.50
N PHE A 99 7.49 -6.81 -8.22
CA PHE A 99 8.29 -7.27 -9.36
C PHE A 99 8.40 -6.20 -10.45
N ILE A 100 7.28 -5.58 -10.85
CA ILE A 100 7.27 -4.52 -11.85
C ILE A 100 8.12 -3.33 -11.38
N SER A 101 7.94 -2.90 -10.13
CA SER A 101 8.70 -1.79 -9.57
C SER A 101 10.21 -2.07 -9.49
N GLN A 102 10.62 -3.28 -9.10
CA GLN A 102 12.02 -3.69 -9.10
C GLN A 102 12.60 -3.74 -10.53
N SER A 103 11.84 -4.26 -11.50
CA SER A 103 12.29 -4.35 -12.89
C SER A 103 12.51 -2.97 -13.53
N SER A 104 11.61 -2.01 -13.27
CA SER A 104 11.74 -0.62 -13.72
C SER A 104 12.99 0.05 -13.16
N HIS A 105 13.34 -0.24 -11.91
CA HIS A 105 14.54 0.29 -11.28
C HIS A 105 15.84 -0.23 -11.94
N ILE A 106 15.92 -1.54 -12.19
CA ILE A 106 17.06 -2.14 -12.90
C ILE A 106 17.19 -1.53 -14.30
N MET A 107 16.06 -1.35 -15.01
CA MET A 107 16.05 -0.73 -16.33
C MET A 107 16.52 0.74 -16.30
N SER A 108 16.14 1.50 -15.27
CA SER A 108 16.60 2.90 -15.10
C SER A 108 18.12 2.99 -14.90
N ILE A 109 18.71 2.09 -14.11
CA ILE A 109 20.17 2.02 -13.93
C ILE A 109 20.85 1.69 -15.26
N ILE A 110 20.33 0.71 -16.01
CA ILE A 110 20.87 0.33 -17.32
C ILE A 110 20.80 1.50 -18.31
N ALA A 111 19.68 2.24 -18.34
CA ALA A 111 19.51 3.42 -19.20
C ALA A 111 20.52 4.53 -18.85
N ILE A 112 20.77 4.77 -17.57
CA ILE A 112 21.81 5.72 -17.11
C ILE A 112 23.19 5.26 -17.61
N VAL A 113 23.52 3.97 -17.47
CA VAL A 113 24.79 3.39 -17.94
C VAL A 113 24.97 3.55 -19.46
N ILE A 114 23.94 3.23 -20.25
CA ILE A 114 23.98 3.35 -21.72
C ILE A 114 24.12 4.82 -22.14
N SER A 115 23.37 5.73 -21.51
CA SER A 115 23.43 7.16 -21.84
C SER A 115 24.81 7.79 -21.54
N ARG A 116 25.51 7.32 -20.50
CA ARG A 116 26.90 7.73 -20.21
C ARG A 116 27.89 7.17 -21.20
N TYR A 117 27.73 5.90 -21.57
CA TYR A 117 28.56 5.28 -22.58
C TYR A 117 28.44 6.03 -23.92
N ALA A 118 27.23 6.44 -24.29
CA ALA A 118 26.98 7.25 -25.49
C ALA A 118 27.62 8.65 -25.44
N GLN A 119 27.86 9.21 -24.25
CA GLN A 119 28.54 10.49 -24.06
C GLN A 119 30.07 10.35 -24.01
N GLY A 120 30.62 9.14 -24.11
CA GLY A 120 32.07 8.87 -24.06
C GLY A 120 32.71 9.16 -22.69
N LEU A 121 31.90 9.39 -21.66
CA LEU A 121 32.37 9.70 -20.30
C LEU A 121 32.71 8.41 -19.57
N SER A 122 33.91 8.35 -18.98
CA SER A 122 34.32 7.24 -18.14
C SER A 122 33.68 7.35 -16.76
N PHE A 123 33.34 6.19 -16.24
CA PHE A 123 32.66 6.02 -14.97
C PHE A 123 33.69 6.07 -13.83
N SER A 124 33.85 7.24 -13.18
CA SER A 124 34.61 7.29 -11.93
C SER A 124 33.83 6.57 -10.83
N GLN A 125 34.45 5.56 -10.22
CA GLN A 125 33.86 4.75 -9.16
C GLN A 125 33.34 5.62 -7.99
N ALA A 126 33.98 6.77 -7.75
CA ALA A 126 33.61 7.74 -6.73
C ALA A 126 32.27 8.45 -6.98
N GLN A 127 31.76 8.44 -8.22
CA GLN A 127 30.53 9.15 -8.60
C GLN A 127 29.33 8.22 -8.78
N ILE A 128 29.55 6.97 -9.21
CA ILE A 128 28.49 6.02 -9.54
C ILE A 128 27.79 5.47 -8.30
N PHE A 129 28.57 5.01 -7.32
CA PHE A 129 28.00 4.39 -6.12
C PHE A 129 27.14 5.37 -5.31
N PRO A 130 27.57 6.63 -5.10
CA PRO A 130 26.71 7.64 -4.48
C PRO A 130 25.45 7.94 -5.31
N ALA A 131 25.56 8.04 -6.64
CA ALA A 131 24.41 8.32 -7.50
C ALA A 131 23.35 7.20 -7.44
N ILE A 132 23.76 5.93 -7.54
CA ILE A 132 22.87 4.78 -7.39
C ILE A 132 22.24 4.77 -5.99
N GLN A 133 23.03 5.05 -4.95
CA GLN A 133 22.55 5.07 -3.57
C GLN A 133 21.50 6.15 -3.34
N VAL A 134 21.69 7.35 -3.90
CA VAL A 134 20.71 8.44 -3.77
C VAL A 134 19.43 8.13 -4.53
N ILE A 135 19.51 7.54 -5.73
CA ILE A 135 18.32 7.08 -6.47
C ILE A 135 17.54 6.04 -5.63
N ASN A 136 18.24 5.12 -4.95
CA ASN A 136 17.63 4.15 -4.05
C ASN A 136 16.94 4.81 -2.84
N GLN A 137 17.55 5.86 -2.26
CA GLN A 137 16.98 6.56 -1.11
C GLN A 137 15.78 7.44 -1.48
N LEU A 138 15.78 8.08 -2.66
CA LEU A 138 14.66 8.89 -3.16
C LEU A 138 13.44 8.03 -3.54
N ARG A 139 13.65 6.76 -3.86
CA ARG A 139 12.57 5.84 -4.28
C ARG A 139 11.52 5.59 -3.20
N GLN A 140 11.96 5.28 -1.99
CA GLN A 140 11.07 4.93 -0.88
C GLN A 140 10.05 6.04 -0.55
N PRO A 141 10.44 7.32 -0.41
CA PRO A 141 9.46 8.38 -0.18
C PRO A 141 8.53 8.56 -1.37
N ILE A 142 9.02 8.51 -2.62
CA ILE A 142 8.18 8.71 -3.81
C ILE A 142 7.09 7.64 -3.94
N MET A 143 7.42 6.37 -3.71
CA MET A 143 6.43 5.27 -3.76
C MET A 143 5.43 5.31 -2.59
N ASN A 144 5.78 5.92 -1.46
CA ASN A 144 4.96 5.96 -0.25
C ASN A 144 4.08 7.21 -0.13
N ILE A 145 4.23 8.21 -1.02
CA ILE A 145 3.35 9.39 -1.04
C ILE A 145 1.88 9.03 -1.33
N PRO A 146 1.55 8.20 -2.35
CA PRO A 146 0.18 7.84 -2.69
C PRO A 146 -0.59 7.21 -1.51
N THR A 147 0.04 6.27 -0.81
CA THR A 147 -0.57 5.55 0.31
C THR A 147 -0.87 6.46 1.49
N ARG A 148 -0.01 7.45 1.74
CA ARG A 148 -0.18 8.43 2.83
C ARG A 148 -1.26 9.46 2.51
N LEU A 149 -1.37 9.90 1.27
CA LEU A 149 -2.38 10.86 0.84
C LEU A 149 -3.79 10.25 0.81
N ASP A 150 -3.93 9.05 0.26
CA ASP A 150 -5.21 8.34 0.26
C ASP A 150 -5.59 7.88 1.68
N GLY A 151 -4.62 7.53 2.54
CA GLY A 151 -4.85 7.29 3.97
C GLY A 151 -5.41 8.51 4.69
N SER A 152 -4.84 9.69 4.49
CA SER A 152 -5.32 10.94 5.09
C SER A 152 -6.73 11.31 4.61
N ARG A 153 -7.03 11.17 3.30
CA ARG A 153 -8.39 11.43 2.78
C ARG A 153 -9.42 10.45 3.30
N ASN A 154 -9.08 9.15 3.39
CA ASN A 154 -10.02 8.14 3.85
C ASN A 154 -10.32 8.26 5.35
N VAL A 155 -9.28 8.45 6.15
CA VAL A 155 -9.38 8.61 7.60
C VAL A 155 -10.21 9.85 7.94
N ASN A 156 -9.99 10.96 7.24
CA ASN A 156 -10.76 12.18 7.47
C ASN A 156 -12.25 12.01 7.08
N SER A 157 -12.55 11.26 6.00
CA SER A 157 -13.93 10.93 5.62
C SER A 157 -14.63 10.01 6.62
N GLU A 158 -13.92 9.03 7.18
CA GLU A 158 -14.47 8.10 8.18
C GLU A 158 -14.69 8.80 9.54
N TYR A 159 -13.79 9.69 9.96
CA TYR A 159 -14.00 10.51 11.16
C TYR A 159 -15.18 11.46 11.04
N VAL A 160 -15.34 12.14 9.88
CA VAL A 160 -16.50 13.01 9.63
C VAL A 160 -17.81 12.19 9.64
N ALA A 161 -17.83 11.01 9.02
CA ALA A 161 -18.99 10.12 9.07
C ALA A 161 -19.31 9.62 10.49
N MET A 162 -18.29 9.28 11.29
CA MET A 162 -18.45 8.87 12.69
C MET A 162 -19.00 10.02 13.56
N ILE A 163 -18.53 11.25 13.38
CA ILE A 163 -19.04 12.44 14.09
C ILE A 163 -20.49 12.70 13.72
N ILE A 164 -20.86 12.59 12.44
CA ILE A 164 -22.25 12.77 11.99
C ILE A 164 -23.15 11.69 12.59
N CYS A 165 -22.76 10.41 12.53
CA CYS A 165 -23.55 9.32 13.10
C CYS A 165 -23.65 9.38 14.63
N THR A 166 -22.59 9.79 15.33
CA THR A 166 -22.59 9.94 16.79
C THR A 166 -23.38 11.17 17.24
N GLY A 167 -23.27 12.29 16.51
CA GLY A 167 -24.06 13.49 16.74
C GLY A 167 -25.55 13.29 16.51
N THR A 168 -25.93 12.47 15.53
CA THR A 168 -27.34 12.14 15.28
C THR A 168 -27.91 11.20 16.36
N SER A 169 -27.09 10.30 16.93
CA SER A 169 -27.53 9.40 18.01
C SER A 169 -27.68 10.11 19.37
N MET A 170 -26.94 11.19 19.63
CA MET A 170 -27.09 12.02 20.85
C MET A 170 -28.30 12.97 20.79
N MET A 171 -28.72 13.38 19.59
CA MET A 171 -29.93 14.23 19.40
C MET A 171 -31.25 13.45 19.55
N VAL A 172 -31.24 12.12 19.34
CA VAL A 172 -32.43 11.28 19.51
C VAL A 172 -32.59 10.76 20.94
N SER A 173 -31.55 10.79 21.76
CA SER A 173 -31.62 10.39 23.18
C SER A 173 -31.89 11.55 24.15
N THR A 174 -32.25 12.73 23.64
CA THR A 174 -32.55 13.94 24.43
C THR A 174 -33.99 14.45 24.26
N TRP A 175 -34.86 13.63 23.66
CA TRP A 175 -36.32 13.80 23.64
C TRP A 175 -37.01 12.51 24.07
#